data_AF-A0A968JI94-F1
#
_entry.id   AF-A0A968JI94-F1
#
_cell.length_a   1.000
_cell.length_b   1.000
_cell.length_c   1.000
_cell.angle_alpha   90.00
_cell.angle_beta   90.00
_cell.angle_gamma   90.00
#
_symmetry.space_group_name_H-M   'P 1'
#
loop_
_entity.id
_entity.type
_entity.pdbx_description
1 polymer ?
#
loop_
_entity_poly.entity_id
_entity_poly.type
_entity_poly.pdbx_seq_one_letter_code
_entity_poly.pdbx_strand_id
1 'polypeptide(L)' 'MSNIRFLWLLLLMNAHYLMAQDGGTFSGNLQAQSNFFQEDSLIGAFNTPQYDRQLYSADAWLSLNYT' A
#
# COMPACT_ATOMS: atom_id res chain seq x y z
N MET A 1 14.94 58.37 5.09
CA MET A 1 15.89 57.27 4.76
C MET A 1 15.79 56.06 5.70
N SER A 2 15.22 56.19 6.91
CA SER A 2 15.12 55.07 7.89
C SER A 2 14.17 53.94 7.44
N ASN A 3 13.01 54.30 6.88
CA ASN A 3 11.92 53.35 6.61
C ASN A 3 12.23 52.34 5.48
N ILE A 4 13.03 52.75 4.49
CA ILE A 4 13.37 51.88 3.35
C ILE A 4 14.31 50.74 3.78
N ARG A 5 15.24 51.02 4.70
CA ARG A 5 16.18 50.04 5.24
C ARG A 5 15.47 49.00 6.10
N PHE A 6 14.45 49.43 6.83
CA PHE A 6 13.58 48.55 7.60
C PHE A 6 12.75 47.63 6.70
N LEU A 7 12.23 48.13 5.58
CA LEU A 7 11.53 47.33 4.57
C LEU A 7 12.44 46.25 3.92
N TRP A 8 13.70 46.60 3.63
CA TRP A 8 14.68 45.63 3.11
C TRP A 8 15.03 44.54 4.12
N LEU A 9 15.16 44.89 5.40
CA LEU A 9 15.38 43.92 6.47
C LEU A 9 14.18 42.97 6.61
N LEU A 10 12.95 43.50 6.57
CA LEU A 10 11.72 42.72 6.64
C LEU A 10 11.60 41.73 5.46
N LEU A 11 12.00 42.13 4.25
CA LEU A 11 11.96 41.29 3.06
C LEU A 11 12.96 40.13 3.14
N LEU A 12 14.17 40.38 3.67
CA LEU A 12 15.22 39.36 3.82
C LEU A 12 14.86 38.30 4.88
N MET A 13 14.06 38.65 5.89
CA MET A 13 13.60 37.70 6.91
C MET A 13 12.48 36.74 6.42
N ASN A 14 11.91 36.96 5.23
CA ASN A 14 10.82 36.14 4.68
C ASN A 14 11.29 35.07 3.67
N ALA A 15 12.60 34.84 3.54
CA ALA A 15 13.15 33.78 2.68
C ALA A 15 13.22 32.44 3.42
N HIS A 16 12.06 31.86 3.74
CA HIS A 16 11.99 30.48 4.23
C HIS A 16 11.74 29.53 3.06
N TYR A 17 12.59 28.51 2.91
CA TYR A 17 12.35 27.41 2.00
C TYR A 17 11.12 26.63 2.48
N LEU A 18 9.98 26.83 1.81
CA LEU A 18 8.78 26.00 1.98
C LEU A 18 9.04 24.62 1.35
N MET A 19 9.75 23.76 2.07
CA MET A 19 9.81 22.32 1.77
C MET A 19 8.54 21.68 2.34
N ALA A 20 7.38 22.02 1.78
CA ALA A 20 6.07 21.62 2.31
C ALA A 20 5.48 20.37 1.63
N GLN A 21 6.23 19.74 0.72
CA GLN A 21 5.79 18.53 0.03
C GLN A 21 6.53 17.37 0.67
N ASP A 22 5.92 16.77 1.69
CA ASP A 22 6.35 15.46 2.16
C ASP A 22 6.36 14.53 0.93
N GLY A 23 7.48 13.86 0.69
CA GLY A 23 7.64 13.02 -0.49
C GLY A 23 6.54 11.95 -0.51
N GLY A 24 5.92 11.73 -1.67
CA GLY A 24 4.85 10.76 -1.79
C GLY A 24 5.30 9.38 -1.31
N THR A 25 4.59 8.81 -0.34
CA THR A 25 4.93 7.55 0.31
C THR A 25 4.04 6.44 -0.25
N PHE A 26 4.67 5.36 -0.70
CA PHE A 26 3.97 4.12 -1.00
C PHE A 26 3.84 3.30 0.28
N SER A 27 2.60 2.93 0.62
CA SER A 27 2.29 1.99 1.67
C SER A 27 1.37 0.91 1.13
N GLY A 28 1.24 -0.22 1.81
CA GLY A 28 0.41 -1.29 1.27
C GLY A 28 0.41 -2.55 2.11
N ASN A 29 -0.35 -3.53 1.64
CA ASN A 29 -0.46 -4.84 2.26
C ASN A 29 -0.47 -5.92 1.18
N LEU A 30 0.37 -6.94 1.37
CA LEU A 30 0.34 -8.18 0.61
C LEU A 30 -0.41 -9.22 1.44
N GLN A 31 -1.45 -9.80 0.87
CA GLN A 31 -2.12 -10.95 1.47
C GLN A 31 -2.06 -12.12 0.48
N ALA A 32 -1.87 -13.30 1.04
CA ALA A 32 -1.89 -14.56 0.30
C ALA A 32 -2.84 -15.53 1.01
N GLN A 33 -3.65 -16.23 0.23
CA GLN A 33 -4.57 -17.27 0.67
C GLN A 33 -4.20 -18.56 -0.05
N SER A 34 -4.06 -19.65 0.70
CA SER A 34 -3.87 -20.99 0.14
C SER A 34 -4.93 -21.93 0.68
N ASN A 35 -5.48 -22.77 -0.19
CA ASN A 35 -6.41 -23.84 0.16
C ASN A 35 -5.81 -25.17 -0.27
N PHE A 36 -5.99 -26.21 0.56
CA PHE A 36 -5.60 -27.58 0.24
C PHE A 36 -6.86 -28.45 0.19
N PHE A 37 -6.97 -29.27 -0.85
CA PHE A 37 -8.11 -30.13 -1.09
C PHE A 37 -7.66 -31.59 -0.94
N GLN A 38 -8.32 -32.30 -0.03
CA GLN A 38 -8.11 -33.72 0.19
C GLN A 38 -9.44 -34.45 0.11
N GLU A 39 -9.52 -35.47 -0.74
CA GLU A 39 -10.71 -36.31 -0.88
C GLU A 39 -11.14 -36.84 0.49
N ASP A 40 -12.38 -36.56 0.86
CA ASP A 40 -13.00 -37.06 2.08
C ASP A 40 -14.43 -37.53 1.77
N SER A 41 -14.64 -38.83 1.94
CA SER A 41 -15.91 -39.50 1.65
C SER A 41 -16.99 -39.19 2.68
N LEU A 42 -16.64 -38.75 3.90
CA LEU A 42 -17.59 -38.40 4.97
C LEU A 42 -18.32 -37.09 4.68
N ILE A 43 -17.66 -36.15 4.02
CA ILE A 43 -18.23 -34.85 3.61
C ILE A 43 -18.72 -34.84 2.15
N GLY A 44 -18.66 -36.00 1.48
CA GLY A 44 -19.09 -36.12 0.09
C GLY A 44 -18.17 -35.45 -0.92
N ALA A 45 -16.90 -35.21 -0.58
CA ALA A 45 -15.90 -34.58 -1.46
C ALA A 45 -15.25 -35.59 -2.41
N PHE A 46 -16.05 -36.46 -3.03
CA PHE A 46 -15.62 -37.49 -4.00
C PHE A 46 -16.10 -37.14 -5.41
N ASN A 47 -15.35 -37.54 -6.44
CA ASN A 47 -15.64 -37.23 -7.86
C ASN A 47 -15.77 -35.72 -8.16
N THR A 48 -15.04 -34.88 -7.41
CA THR A 48 -15.01 -33.43 -7.64
C THR A 48 -13.62 -33.01 -8.12
N PRO A 49 -13.50 -32.30 -9.25
CA PRO A 49 -12.18 -31.98 -9.83
C PRO A 49 -11.20 -31.29 -8.86
N GLN A 50 -11.73 -30.50 -7.92
CA GLN A 50 -10.95 -29.78 -6.93
C GLN A 50 -10.19 -30.73 -5.98
N TYR A 51 -10.87 -31.80 -5.54
CA TYR A 51 -10.33 -32.79 -4.60
C TYR A 51 -9.62 -33.95 -5.31
N ASP A 52 -10.02 -34.28 -6.53
CA ASP A 52 -9.44 -35.40 -7.29
C ASP A 52 -8.15 -35.03 -8.03
N ARG A 53 -8.04 -33.79 -8.52
CA ARG A 53 -6.99 -33.40 -9.49
C ARG A 53 -6.32 -32.06 -9.19
N GLN A 54 -7.05 -31.09 -8.66
CA GLN A 54 -6.50 -29.75 -8.38
C GLN A 54 -5.64 -29.74 -7.12
N LEU A 55 -6.10 -30.38 -6.03
CA LEU A 55 -5.40 -30.64 -4.77
C LEU A 55 -4.98 -29.40 -3.95
N TYR A 56 -4.77 -28.26 -4.58
CA TYR A 56 -4.49 -26.99 -3.93
C TYR A 56 -4.91 -25.80 -4.79
N SER A 57 -5.15 -24.66 -4.14
CA SER A 57 -5.31 -23.35 -4.79
C SER A 57 -4.52 -22.32 -4.01
N ALA A 58 -3.94 -21.34 -4.70
CA ALA A 58 -3.21 -20.25 -4.08
C ALA A 58 -3.54 -18.94 -4.81
N ASP A 59 -3.98 -17.94 -4.03
CA ASP A 59 -4.34 -16.62 -4.50
C ASP A 59 -3.57 -15.57 -3.69
N ALA A 60 -3.16 -14.49 -4.33
CA ALA A 60 -2.49 -13.39 -3.65
C ALA A 60 -2.95 -12.05 -4.22
N TRP A 61 -3.08 -11.06 -3.35
CA TRP A 61 -3.43 -9.69 -3.71
C TRP A 61 -2.53 -8.69 -2.99
N LEU A 62 -2.09 -7.70 -3.75
CA LEU A 62 -1.28 -6.58 -3.27
C LEU A 62 -2.14 -5.31 -3.32
N SER A 63 -2.37 -4.71 -2.15
CA SER A 63 -3.00 -3.40 -2.03
C SER A 63 -1.90 -2.35 -1.83
N LEU A 64 -1.87 -1.32 -2.68
CA LEU A 64 -0.94 -0.20 -2.59
C LEU A 64 -1.71 1.11 -2.44
N ASN A 65 -1.23 1.96 -1.54
CA ASN A 65 -1.71 3.31 -1.29
C ASN A 65 -0.54 4.26 -1.51
N TYR A 66 -0.82 5.38 -2.17
CA TYR A 66 0.13 6.48 -2.34
C TYR A 66 -0.42 7.69 -1.60
N THR A 67 0.40 8.27 -0.71
CA THR A 67 0.05 9.44 0.10
C THR A 67 1.09 10.52 -0.06
#